data_AF-A0AAW4H6R7-F1
#
_entry.id   AF-A0AAW4H6R7-F1
#
_cell.length_a   1.000
_cell.length_b   1.000
_cell.length_c   1.000
_cell.angle_alpha   90.00
_cell.angle_beta   90.00
_cell.angle_gamma   90.00
#
_symmetry.space_group_name_H-M   'P 1'
#
loop_
_entity.id
_entity.type
_entity.pdbx_description
1 polymer ?
#
loop_
_entity_poly.entity_id
_entity_poly.type
_entity_poly.pdbx_seq_one_letter_code
_entity_poly.pdbx_strand_id
1 'polypeptide(L)'
;MVKFALIALSLMVFSIPLTAASQCNPHGWKTLQDNQIELEGYYNTRATQYNTLLAIHKQRRLLSQQFSLDELVQLWNHADRVHYREFEQQIRSARQYANAVSSLKDQLIEKKTQALNIGSQWSSMANACKQAKRTANFNSALWYSASSNDLANDFSHLEQKFTQLGKIYEKEAHQLETAQLYAEQAK
;
A
#
# COMPACT_ATOMS: atom_id res chain seq x y z
N MET A 1 -34.72 44.08 -52.21
CA MET A 1 -33.44 43.42 -51.85
C MET A 1 -33.27 43.53 -50.35
N VAL A 2 -33.56 42.46 -49.61
CA VAL A 2 -33.42 42.41 -48.15
C VAL A 2 -32.23 41.49 -47.85
N LYS A 3 -31.16 42.05 -47.30
CA LYS A 3 -29.98 41.29 -46.86
C LYS A 3 -30.28 40.72 -45.47
N PHE A 4 -30.50 39.42 -45.39
CA PHE A 4 -30.51 38.70 -44.11
C PHE A 4 -29.05 38.53 -43.64
N ALA A 5 -28.70 39.19 -42.54
CA ALA A 5 -27.45 38.93 -41.83
C ALA A 5 -27.63 37.71 -40.94
N LEU A 6 -26.99 36.60 -41.30
CA LEU A 6 -26.85 35.41 -40.45
C LEU A 6 -25.82 35.73 -39.36
N ILE A 7 -26.27 35.88 -38.11
CA ILE A 7 -25.40 35.93 -36.94
C ILE A 7 -25.07 34.49 -36.56
N ALA A 8 -23.85 34.06 -36.89
CA ALA A 8 -23.31 32.79 -36.44
C ALA A 8 -22.98 32.88 -34.94
N LEU A 9 -23.83 32.27 -34.10
CA LEU A 9 -23.62 32.15 -32.67
C LEU A 9 -22.47 31.16 -32.42
N SER A 10 -21.28 31.68 -32.15
CA SER A 10 -20.11 30.89 -31.79
C SER A 10 -20.31 30.35 -30.37
N LEU A 11 -20.71 29.08 -30.23
CA LEU A 11 -20.65 28.33 -28.98
C LEU A 11 -19.17 28.15 -28.60
N MET A 12 -18.64 29.12 -27.87
CA MET A 12 -17.33 29.02 -27.24
C MET A 12 -17.48 28.03 -26.10
N VAL A 13 -17.17 26.76 -26.39
CA VAL A 13 -17.06 25.70 -25.37
C VAL A 13 -15.90 26.10 -24.48
N PHE A 14 -16.22 26.69 -23.33
CA PHE A 14 -15.24 27.01 -22.30
C PHE A 14 -14.80 25.67 -21.71
N SER A 15 -13.70 25.13 -22.21
CA SER A 15 -12.96 24.05 -21.58
C SER A 15 -12.55 24.56 -20.20
N ILE A 16 -13.25 24.17 -19.15
CA ILE A 16 -12.84 24.47 -17.77
C ILE A 16 -11.57 23.64 -17.53
N PRO A 17 -10.38 24.25 -17.43
CA PRO A 17 -9.21 23.47 -17.07
C PRO A 17 -9.40 23.02 -15.63
N LEU A 18 -9.34 21.70 -15.38
CA LEU A 18 -9.22 21.12 -14.03
C LEU A 18 -7.95 21.68 -13.37
N THR A 19 -8.08 22.85 -12.78
CA THR A 19 -7.02 23.55 -12.03
C THR A 19 -7.62 24.05 -10.74
N ALA A 20 -8.24 23.15 -9.97
CA ALA A 20 -8.75 23.45 -8.63
C ALA A 20 -7.64 23.98 -7.68
N ALA A 21 -6.37 23.70 -7.99
CA ALA A 21 -5.19 24.20 -7.27
C ALA A 21 -4.71 25.60 -7.71
N SER A 22 -5.31 26.23 -8.73
CA SER A 22 -4.82 27.52 -9.27
C SER A 22 -5.14 28.74 -8.40
N GLN A 23 -6.01 28.60 -7.39
CA GLN A 23 -6.44 29.70 -6.55
C GLN A 23 -6.48 29.25 -5.09
N CYS A 24 -6.08 30.12 -4.17
CA CYS A 24 -6.27 29.92 -2.73
C CYS A 24 -7.76 30.05 -2.38
N ASN A 25 -8.52 29.04 -2.76
CA ASN A 25 -9.97 29.02 -2.67
C ASN A 25 -10.44 27.92 -1.70
N PRO A 26 -11.61 28.09 -1.06
CA PRO A 26 -12.11 27.12 -0.08
C PRO A 26 -12.42 25.75 -0.68
N HIS A 27 -12.83 25.68 -1.96
CA HIS A 27 -13.22 24.43 -2.60
C HIS A 27 -12.02 23.51 -2.81
N GLY A 28 -10.96 24.00 -3.47
CA GLY A 28 -9.72 23.28 -3.68
C GLY A 28 -9.05 22.91 -2.35
N TRP A 29 -9.11 23.79 -1.35
CA TRP A 29 -8.65 23.48 0.00
C TRP A 29 -9.37 22.26 0.59
N LYS A 30 -10.70 22.27 0.56
CA LYS A 30 -11.53 21.18 1.09
C LYS A 30 -11.26 19.87 0.35
N THR A 31 -11.16 19.89 -0.96
CA THR A 31 -10.83 18.70 -1.76
C THR A 31 -9.47 18.12 -1.38
N LEU A 32 -8.43 18.95 -1.23
CA LEU A 32 -7.11 18.46 -0.81
C LEU A 32 -7.14 17.90 0.60
N GLN A 33 -7.89 18.52 1.50
CA GLN A 33 -8.06 18.05 2.87
C GLN A 33 -8.78 16.70 2.92
N ASP A 34 -9.83 16.53 2.13
CA ASP A 34 -10.57 15.26 2.05
C ASP A 34 -9.68 14.13 1.52
N ASN A 35 -8.93 14.40 0.45
CA ASN A 35 -7.98 13.44 -0.11
C ASN A 35 -6.88 13.06 0.90
N GLN A 36 -6.38 14.02 1.68
CA GLN A 36 -5.40 13.78 2.73
C GLN A 36 -5.97 12.85 3.82
N ILE A 37 -7.17 13.18 4.33
CA ILE A 37 -7.83 12.41 5.40
C ILE A 37 -8.15 10.98 4.93
N GLU A 38 -8.65 10.82 3.71
CA GLU A 38 -8.93 9.51 3.14
C GLU A 38 -7.65 8.66 3.09
N LEU A 39 -6.55 9.25 2.64
CA LEU A 39 -5.29 8.53 2.49
C LEU A 39 -4.65 8.17 3.85
N GLU A 40 -4.73 9.06 4.84
CA GLU A 40 -4.34 8.77 6.23
C GLU A 40 -5.19 7.64 6.82
N GLY A 41 -6.51 7.67 6.59
CA GLY A 41 -7.43 6.61 7.01
C GLY A 41 -7.10 5.25 6.38
N TYR A 42 -6.74 5.26 5.09
CA TYR A 42 -6.27 4.06 4.39
C TYR A 42 -4.98 3.52 5.02
N TYR A 43 -3.99 4.39 5.28
CA TYR A 43 -2.76 3.99 5.96
C TYR A 43 -3.04 3.34 7.31
N ASN A 44 -3.84 3.99 8.16
CA ASN A 44 -4.19 3.49 9.49
C ASN A 44 -4.88 2.12 9.44
N THR A 45 -5.75 1.91 8.45
CA THR A 45 -6.40 0.60 8.22
C THR A 45 -5.37 -0.47 7.88
N ARG A 46 -4.43 -0.18 6.97
CA ARG A 46 -3.38 -1.13 6.58
C ARG A 46 -2.36 -1.38 7.69
N ALA A 47 -2.00 -0.36 8.46
CA ALA A 47 -1.13 -0.51 9.62
C ALA A 47 -1.79 -1.39 10.70
N THR A 48 -3.09 -1.23 10.93
CA THR A 48 -3.87 -2.10 11.83
C THR A 48 -3.89 -3.53 11.33
N GLN A 49 -4.12 -3.73 10.03
CA GLN A 49 -4.09 -5.06 9.41
C GLN A 49 -2.71 -5.72 9.55
N TYR A 50 -1.62 -4.97 9.35
CA TYR A 50 -0.27 -5.46 9.59
C TYR A 50 -0.06 -5.89 11.04
N ASN A 51 -0.48 -5.07 12.01
CA ASN A 51 -0.32 -5.38 13.43
C ASN A 51 -1.08 -6.66 13.82
N THR A 52 -2.28 -6.87 13.28
CA THR A 52 -3.04 -8.11 13.46
C THR A 52 -2.30 -9.32 12.89
N LEU A 53 -1.79 -9.21 11.66
CA LEU A 53 -1.02 -10.29 11.02
C LEU A 53 0.27 -10.60 11.77
N LEU A 54 0.95 -9.58 12.28
CA LEU A 54 2.16 -9.74 13.09
C LEU A 54 1.85 -10.42 14.43
N ALA A 55 0.74 -10.07 15.09
CA ALA A 55 0.32 -10.73 16.32
C ALA A 55 0.04 -12.21 16.11
N ILE A 56 -0.66 -12.56 15.02
CA ILE A 56 -0.90 -13.96 14.61
C ILE A 56 0.44 -14.65 14.33
N HIS A 57 1.35 -14.01 13.59
CA HIS A 57 2.67 -14.56 13.29
C HIS A 57 3.46 -14.88 14.56
N LYS A 58 3.48 -13.97 15.54
CA LYS A 58 4.20 -14.17 16.82
C LYS A 58 3.71 -15.39 17.62
N GLN A 59 2.48 -15.85 17.39
CA GLN A 59 1.93 -17.04 18.04
C GLN A 59 2.19 -18.31 17.23
N ARG A 60 2.48 -18.20 15.93
CA ARG A 60 2.75 -19.34 15.05
C ARG A 60 4.17 -19.84 15.24
N ARG A 61 4.31 -21.16 15.35
CA ARG A 61 5.59 -21.86 15.31
C ARG A 61 5.82 -22.34 13.89
N LEU A 62 6.72 -21.68 13.18
CA LEU A 62 7.13 -22.09 11.83
C LEU A 62 8.20 -23.16 11.93
N LEU A 63 8.04 -24.26 11.21
CA LEU A 63 8.95 -25.41 11.31
C LEU A 63 10.35 -25.04 10.78
N SER A 64 10.43 -24.23 9.73
CA SER A 64 11.69 -23.68 9.18
C SER A 64 12.51 -22.83 10.16
N GLN A 65 11.88 -22.34 11.23
CA GLN A 65 12.55 -21.57 12.27
C GLN A 65 13.06 -22.45 13.42
N GLN A 66 12.52 -23.67 13.54
CA GLN A 66 12.83 -24.60 14.63
C GLN A 66 13.76 -25.73 14.20
N PHE A 67 13.71 -26.10 12.93
CA PHE A 67 14.41 -27.25 12.39
C PHE A 67 15.26 -26.85 11.18
N SER A 68 16.44 -27.45 11.10
CA SER A 68 17.27 -27.45 9.89
C SER A 68 16.59 -28.24 8.76
N LEU A 69 17.07 -28.08 7.53
CA LEU A 69 16.51 -28.80 6.40
C LEU A 69 16.60 -30.33 6.58
N ASP A 70 17.73 -30.84 7.09
CA ASP A 70 17.93 -32.27 7.31
C ASP A 70 16.96 -32.83 8.38
N GLU A 71 16.72 -32.06 9.45
CA GLU A 71 15.74 -32.41 10.47
C GLU A 71 14.32 -32.40 9.90
N LEU A 72 13.97 -31.44 9.04
CA LEU A 72 12.69 -31.43 8.33
C LEU A 72 12.53 -32.66 7.42
N VAL A 73 13.59 -33.08 6.70
CA VAL A 73 13.59 -34.31 5.90
C VAL A 73 13.33 -35.53 6.78
N GLN A 74 13.98 -35.60 7.95
CA GLN A 74 13.73 -36.67 8.91
C GLN A 74 12.29 -36.66 9.42
N LEU A 75 11.72 -35.49 9.70
CA LEU A 75 10.31 -35.37 10.09
C LEU A 75 9.37 -35.90 9.01
N TRP A 76 9.61 -35.58 7.73
CA TRP A 76 8.82 -36.12 6.61
C TRP A 76 8.95 -37.63 6.45
N ASN A 77 10.16 -38.19 6.64
CA ASN A 77 10.41 -39.63 6.53
C ASN A 77 9.67 -40.44 7.61
N HIS A 78 9.53 -39.88 8.81
CA HIS A 78 8.88 -40.53 9.94
C HIS A 78 7.42 -40.09 10.14
N ALA A 79 6.91 -39.20 9.29
CA ALA A 79 5.55 -38.71 9.38
C ALA A 79 4.55 -39.84 9.11
N ASP A 80 3.61 -40.04 10.04
CA ASP A 80 2.40 -40.78 9.74
C ASP A 80 1.47 -39.96 8.81
N ARG A 81 0.35 -40.56 8.39
CA ARG A 81 -0.61 -39.90 7.49
C ARG A 81 -1.18 -38.59 8.06
N VAL A 82 -1.27 -38.44 9.37
CA VAL A 82 -1.83 -37.24 10.00
C VAL A 82 -0.79 -36.12 9.92
N HIS A 83 0.42 -36.36 10.42
CA HIS A 83 1.51 -35.38 10.39
C HIS A 83 1.88 -34.96 8.97
N TYR A 84 1.84 -35.89 8.01
CA TYR A 84 2.05 -35.58 6.60
C TYR A 84 1.05 -34.53 6.08
N ARG A 85 -0.24 -34.71 6.39
CA ARG A 85 -1.29 -33.75 5.99
C ARG A 85 -1.14 -32.41 6.72
N GLU A 86 -0.69 -32.41 7.96
CA GLU A 86 -0.42 -31.20 8.73
C GLU A 86 0.73 -30.38 8.09
N PHE A 87 1.81 -31.04 7.68
CA PHE A 87 2.93 -30.37 6.98
C PHE A 87 2.50 -29.82 5.63
N GLU A 88 1.73 -30.57 4.83
CA GLU A 88 1.16 -30.05 3.58
C GLU A 88 0.23 -28.85 3.82
N GLN A 89 -0.58 -28.90 4.89
CA GLN A 89 -1.45 -27.79 5.26
C GLN A 89 -0.64 -26.56 5.69
N GLN A 90 0.49 -26.77 6.36
CA GLN A 90 1.41 -25.71 6.76
C GLN A 90 2.07 -25.06 5.54
N ILE A 91 2.53 -25.85 4.55
CA ILE A 91 3.01 -25.34 3.26
C ILE A 91 1.95 -24.47 2.59
N ARG A 92 0.73 -25.00 2.40
CA ARG A 92 -0.38 -24.26 1.76
C ARG A 92 -0.69 -22.97 2.50
N SER A 93 -0.75 -23.04 3.83
CA SER A 93 -1.01 -21.86 4.66
C SER A 93 0.10 -20.82 4.51
N ALA A 94 1.37 -21.23 4.57
CA ALA A 94 2.50 -20.32 4.41
C ALA A 94 2.49 -19.64 3.03
N ARG A 95 2.21 -20.37 1.95
CA ARG A 95 2.03 -19.79 0.60
C ARG A 95 0.88 -18.78 0.55
N GLN A 96 -0.27 -19.11 1.14
CA GLN A 96 -1.42 -18.19 1.19
C GLN A 96 -1.09 -16.90 1.95
N TYR A 97 -0.38 -17.01 3.08
CA TYR A 97 0.06 -15.85 3.85
C TYR A 97 1.06 -14.98 3.06
N ALA A 98 2.06 -15.60 2.43
CA ALA A 98 3.02 -14.90 1.59
C ALA A 98 2.32 -14.12 0.46
N ASN A 99 1.39 -14.76 -0.24
CA ASN A 99 0.64 -14.15 -1.34
C ASN A 99 -0.25 -12.99 -0.85
N ALA A 100 -0.98 -13.19 0.26
CA ALA A 100 -1.82 -12.14 0.84
C ALA A 100 -1.00 -10.91 1.23
N VAL A 101 0.16 -11.12 1.85
CA VAL A 101 1.08 -10.06 2.25
C VAL A 101 1.71 -9.37 1.04
N SER A 102 2.07 -10.09 -0.02
CA SER A 102 2.59 -9.49 -1.26
C SER A 102 1.53 -8.60 -1.93
N SER A 103 0.28 -9.07 -2.02
CA SER A 103 -0.82 -8.26 -2.59
C SER A 103 -1.04 -6.97 -1.81
N LEU A 104 -0.98 -7.02 -0.47
CA LEU A 104 -1.08 -5.82 0.37
C LEU A 104 0.09 -4.87 0.14
N LYS A 105 1.32 -5.40 0.04
CA LYS A 105 2.52 -4.62 -0.25
C LYS A 105 2.39 -3.85 -1.57
N ASP A 106 1.94 -4.49 -2.65
CA ASP A 106 1.81 -3.84 -3.96
C ASP A 106 0.82 -2.67 -3.93
N GLN A 107 -0.27 -2.77 -3.15
CA GLN A 107 -1.22 -1.67 -2.98
C GLN A 107 -0.60 -0.44 -2.29
N LEU A 108 0.40 -0.62 -1.41
CA LEU A 108 1.03 0.49 -0.69
C LEU A 108 1.93 1.34 -1.60
N ILE A 109 2.49 0.76 -2.66
CA ILE A 109 3.33 1.47 -3.64
C ILE A 109 2.51 2.53 -4.38
N GLU A 110 1.29 2.17 -4.78
CA GLU A 110 0.35 3.12 -5.40
C GLU A 110 0.01 4.26 -4.43
N LYS A 111 -0.30 3.92 -3.16
CA LYS A 111 -0.70 4.91 -2.15
C LYS A 111 0.43 5.83 -1.71
N LYS A 112 1.67 5.36 -1.69
CA LYS A 112 2.87 6.21 -1.56
C LYS A 112 2.92 7.26 -2.67
N THR A 113 2.70 6.86 -3.92
CA THR A 113 2.70 7.78 -5.07
C THR A 113 1.56 8.80 -4.95
N GLN A 114 0.39 8.35 -4.50
CA GLN A 114 -0.75 9.23 -4.23
C GLN A 114 -0.41 10.28 -3.14
N ALA A 115 0.27 9.88 -2.06
CA ALA A 115 0.69 10.79 -0.99
C ALA A 115 1.63 11.90 -1.51
N LEU A 116 2.64 11.52 -2.31
CA LEU A 116 3.55 12.49 -2.94
C LEU A 116 2.82 13.47 -3.86
N ASN A 117 1.83 12.98 -4.63
CA ASN A 117 1.01 13.83 -5.49
C ASN A 117 0.16 14.83 -4.67
N ILE A 118 -0.46 14.38 -3.58
CA ILE A 118 -1.21 15.28 -2.67
C ILE A 118 -0.26 16.31 -2.06
N GLY A 119 0.96 15.91 -1.66
CA GLY A 119 1.97 16.82 -1.14
C GLY A 119 2.37 17.92 -2.14
N SER A 120 2.53 17.57 -3.41
CA SER A 120 2.78 18.52 -4.50
C SER A 120 1.60 19.49 -4.73
N GLN A 121 0.37 19.00 -4.63
CA GLN A 121 -0.82 19.84 -4.74
C GLN A 121 -0.95 20.81 -3.56
N TRP A 122 -0.61 20.38 -2.34
CA TRP A 122 -0.53 21.26 -1.18
C TRP A 122 0.55 22.32 -1.32
N SER A 123 1.72 21.99 -1.87
CA SER A 123 2.77 22.96 -2.18
C SER A 123 2.30 24.00 -3.20
N SER A 124 1.55 23.57 -4.22
CA SER A 124 0.92 24.46 -5.19
C SER A 124 -0.13 25.38 -4.55
N MET A 125 -0.97 24.84 -3.66
CA MET A 125 -1.94 25.60 -2.87
C MET A 125 -1.25 26.64 -1.97
N ALA A 126 -0.12 26.27 -1.34
CA ALA A 126 0.67 27.19 -0.54
C ALA A 126 1.14 28.38 -1.38
N ASN A 127 1.70 28.14 -2.57
CA ASN A 127 2.12 29.20 -3.48
C ASN A 127 0.96 30.12 -3.89
N ALA A 128 -0.21 29.56 -4.20
CA ALA A 128 -1.41 30.34 -4.51
C ALA A 128 -1.85 31.21 -3.31
N CYS A 129 -1.81 30.67 -2.09
CA CYS A 129 -2.15 31.42 -0.88
C CYS A 129 -1.13 32.50 -0.53
N LYS A 130 0.16 32.28 -0.84
CA LYS A 130 1.21 33.29 -0.73
C LYS A 130 0.94 34.47 -1.66
N GLN A 131 0.62 34.20 -2.94
CA GLN A 131 0.28 35.23 -3.92
C GLN A 131 -0.98 36.01 -3.51
N ALA A 132 -1.97 35.34 -2.93
CA ALA A 132 -3.18 35.95 -2.39
C ALA A 132 -2.99 36.65 -1.03
N LYS A 133 -1.75 36.75 -0.51
CA LYS A 133 -1.41 37.34 0.80
C LYS A 133 -2.18 36.72 1.98
N ARG A 134 -2.52 35.43 1.88
CA ARG A 134 -3.19 34.66 2.94
C ARG A 134 -2.15 33.84 3.73
N THR A 135 -1.43 34.52 4.61
CA THR A 135 -0.27 33.95 5.33
C THR A 135 -0.61 32.70 6.15
N ALA A 136 -1.76 32.68 6.83
CA ALA A 136 -2.20 31.51 7.60
C ALA A 136 -2.40 30.28 6.69
N ASN A 137 -3.13 30.44 5.59
CA ASN A 137 -3.35 29.37 4.62
C ASN A 137 -2.05 28.92 3.94
N PHE A 138 -1.14 29.85 3.65
CA PHE A 138 0.19 29.51 3.13
C PHE A 138 0.96 28.59 4.09
N ASN A 139 1.06 28.97 5.36
CA ASN A 139 1.77 28.16 6.37
C ASN A 139 1.10 26.80 6.60
N SER A 140 -0.23 26.76 6.70
CA SER A 140 -0.98 25.51 6.84
C SER A 140 -0.81 24.60 5.61
N ALA A 141 -0.82 25.14 4.40
CA ALA A 141 -0.62 24.35 3.19
C ALA A 141 0.81 23.80 3.08
N LEU A 142 1.83 24.55 3.52
CA LEU A 142 3.19 24.01 3.63
C LEU A 142 3.27 22.86 4.63
N TRP A 143 2.61 23.00 5.78
CA TRP A 143 2.54 21.91 6.77
C TRP A 143 1.87 20.66 6.19
N TYR A 144 0.73 20.82 5.50
CA TYR A 144 0.08 19.69 4.84
C TYR A 144 0.96 19.05 3.77
N SER A 145 1.71 19.85 2.99
CA SER A 145 2.66 19.34 2.00
C SER A 145 3.74 18.46 2.66
N ALA A 146 4.31 18.91 3.79
CA ALA A 146 5.26 18.13 4.56
C ALA A 146 4.62 16.85 5.13
N SER A 147 3.41 16.96 5.71
CA SER A 147 2.66 15.82 6.25
C SER A 147 2.38 14.75 5.18
N SER A 148 2.01 15.13 3.96
CA SER A 148 1.82 14.18 2.86
C SER A 148 3.12 13.47 2.46
N ASN A 149 4.27 14.15 2.55
CA ASN A 149 5.58 13.52 2.29
C ASN A 149 5.97 12.55 3.40
N ASP A 150 5.69 12.90 4.66
CA ASP A 150 5.89 11.99 5.79
C ASP A 150 4.99 10.75 5.65
N LEU A 151 3.73 10.92 5.27
CA LEU A 151 2.82 9.81 4.98
C LEU A 151 3.34 8.91 3.84
N ALA A 152 3.98 9.47 2.82
CA ALA A 152 4.62 8.69 1.76
C ALA A 152 5.77 7.81 2.29
N ASN A 153 6.56 8.33 3.24
CA ASN A 153 7.60 7.57 3.92
C ASN A 153 7.01 6.46 4.80
N ASP A 154 5.93 6.77 5.51
CA ASP A 154 5.20 5.80 6.33
C ASP A 154 4.64 4.64 5.48
N PHE A 155 4.07 4.92 4.31
CA PHE A 155 3.70 3.87 3.36
C PHE A 155 4.90 3.00 2.95
N SER A 156 6.06 3.61 2.71
CA SER A 156 7.29 2.87 2.37
C SER A 156 7.76 1.98 3.53
N HIS A 157 7.68 2.46 4.77
CA HIS A 157 8.02 1.65 5.94
C HIS A 157 7.03 0.49 6.14
N LEU A 158 5.74 0.73 5.93
CA LEU A 158 4.72 -0.31 6.04
C LEU A 158 4.88 -1.38 4.94
N GLU A 159 5.19 -0.96 3.71
CA GLU A 159 5.54 -1.84 2.59
C GLU A 159 6.72 -2.76 2.94
N GLN A 160 7.80 -2.21 3.50
CA GLN A 160 8.96 -2.99 3.94
C GLN A 160 8.60 -4.01 5.02
N LYS A 161 7.78 -3.60 5.99
CA LYS A 161 7.27 -4.47 7.06
C LYS A 161 6.47 -5.65 6.51
N PHE A 162 5.56 -5.42 5.55
CA PHE A 162 4.86 -6.49 4.85
C PHE A 162 5.85 -7.37 4.08
N THR A 163 6.78 -6.79 3.32
CA THR A 163 7.79 -7.55 2.56
C THR A 163 8.57 -8.52 3.43
N GLN A 164 9.03 -8.06 4.61
CA GLN A 164 9.76 -8.91 5.55
C GLN A 164 8.90 -10.07 6.06
N LEU A 165 7.65 -9.80 6.42
CA LEU A 165 6.71 -10.83 6.87
C LEU A 165 6.43 -11.86 5.76
N GLY A 166 6.26 -11.41 4.53
CA GLY A 166 6.06 -12.28 3.36
C GLY A 166 7.24 -13.23 3.14
N LYS A 167 8.48 -12.69 3.18
CA LYS A 167 9.70 -13.50 3.03
C LYS A 167 9.85 -14.61 4.07
N ILE A 168 9.39 -14.38 5.30
CA ILE A 168 9.40 -15.41 6.34
C ILE A 168 8.52 -16.59 5.93
N TYR A 169 7.32 -16.34 5.41
CA TYR A 169 6.39 -17.39 5.00
C TYR A 169 6.79 -18.05 3.67
N GLU A 170 7.41 -17.31 2.74
CA GLU A 170 7.99 -17.91 1.54
C GLU A 170 9.10 -18.89 1.89
N LYS A 171 9.98 -18.52 2.83
CA LYS A 171 11.04 -19.40 3.33
C LYS A 171 10.47 -20.66 3.98
N GLU A 172 9.46 -20.50 4.83
CA GLU A 172 8.76 -21.62 5.47
C GLU A 172 8.25 -22.64 4.45
N ALA A 173 7.46 -22.16 3.47
CA ALA A 173 6.90 -23.01 2.45
C ALA A 173 8.01 -23.70 1.64
N HIS A 174 9.03 -22.95 1.22
CA HIS A 174 10.11 -23.47 0.40
C HIS A 174 10.94 -24.54 1.10
N GLN A 175 11.27 -24.36 2.39
CA GLN A 175 12.04 -25.37 3.13
C GLN A 175 11.23 -26.64 3.38
N LEU A 176 9.94 -26.52 3.69
CA LEU A 176 9.06 -27.68 3.88
C LEU A 176 8.83 -28.45 2.57
N GLU A 177 8.60 -27.76 1.45
CA GLU A 177 8.48 -28.37 0.12
C GLU A 177 9.77 -29.08 -0.29
N THR A 178 10.93 -28.45 -0.04
CA THR A 178 12.23 -29.04 -0.37
C THR A 178 12.50 -30.29 0.48
N ALA A 179 12.18 -30.23 1.77
CA ALA A 179 12.32 -31.37 2.67
C ALA A 179 11.42 -32.54 2.25
N GLN A 180 10.18 -32.25 1.83
CA GLN A 180 9.25 -33.25 1.31
C GLN A 180 9.84 -33.95 0.07
N LEU A 181 10.35 -33.19 -0.91
CA LEU A 181 10.93 -33.73 -2.12
C LEU A 181 12.12 -34.66 -1.84
N TYR A 182 13.00 -34.29 -0.92
CA TYR A 182 14.13 -35.14 -0.53
C TYR A 182 13.70 -36.41 0.22
N ALA A 183 12.69 -36.31 1.09
CA ALA A 183 12.13 -37.47 1.77
C ALA A 183 11.46 -38.45 0.79
N GLU A 184 10.81 -37.96 -0.27
CA GLU A 184 10.20 -38.79 -1.32
C GLU A 184 11.25 -39.47 -2.21
N GLN A 185 12.37 -38.81 -2.50
CA GLN A 185 13.46 -39.38 -3.31
C GLN A 185 14.29 -40.44 -2.58
N ALA A 186 14.26 -40.46 -1.25
CA ALA A 186 14.97 -41.42 -0.43
C ALA A 186 14.20 -42.75 -0.21
N LYS A 187 13.00 -42.87 -0.78
CA LYS A 187 12.13 -44.07 -0.72
C LYS A 187 12.25 -44.90 -2.00
#